data_AF-A0ABD7F4B3-F1
#
_entry.id   AF-A0ABD7F4B3-F1
#
_cell.length_a   1.000
_cell.length_b   1.000
_cell.length_c   1.000
_cell.angle_alpha   90.00
_cell.angle_beta   90.00
_cell.angle_gamma   90.00
#
_symmetry.space_group_name_H-M   'P 1'
#
loop_
_entity.id
_entity.type
_entity.pdbx_description
1 polymer ?
#
loop_
_entity_poly.entity_id
_entity_poly.type
_entity_poly.pdbx_seq_one_letter_code
_entity_poly.pdbx_strand_id
1 'polypeptide(L)' 'MKEGRKKSIDVRVRVSNELHEDLKDHAKKEERSMNYLVNKAVEFYLNHQSAKA' A
#
# COMPACT_ATOMS: atom_id res chain seq x y z
N MET A 1 5.13 21.19 -20.51
CA MET A 1 5.20 20.78 -19.09
C MET A 1 4.27 19.59 -18.93
N LYS A 2 4.69 18.46 -18.35
CA LYS A 2 3.85 17.25 -18.27
C LYS A 2 2.65 17.49 -17.33
N GLU A 3 1.54 17.95 -17.89
CA GLU A 3 0.22 17.83 -17.27
C GLU A 3 -0.04 16.35 -16.95
N GLY A 4 -0.38 16.04 -15.70
CA GLY A 4 -0.96 14.73 -15.37
C GLY A 4 -0.28 13.91 -14.26
N ARG A 5 0.93 14.25 -13.77
CA ARG A 5 1.42 13.60 -12.53
C ARG A 5 0.74 14.27 -11.33
N LYS A 6 -0.42 13.74 -10.92
CA LYS A 6 -0.97 14.00 -9.58
C LYS A 6 0.15 13.74 -8.58
N LYS A 7 0.48 14.75 -7.77
CA LYS A 7 1.52 14.62 -6.74
C LYS A 7 1.08 13.50 -5.78
N SER A 8 1.99 12.55 -5.52
CA SER A 8 1.78 11.56 -4.47
C SER A 8 1.78 12.25 -3.11
N ILE A 9 0.93 11.77 -2.20
CA ILE A 9 0.88 12.22 -0.80
C ILE A 9 1.54 11.12 0.04
N ASP A 10 2.52 11.49 0.83
CA ASP A 10 3.18 10.55 1.74
C ASP A 10 2.34 10.33 2.99
N VAL A 11 2.08 9.07 3.31
CA VAL A 11 1.31 8.66 4.48
C VAL A 11 2.23 7.92 5.45
N ARG A 12 2.30 8.40 6.69
CA ARG A 12 3.02 7.70 7.77
C ARG A 12 2.09 6.69 8.42
N VAL A 13 2.50 5.43 8.46
CA VAL A 13 1.75 4.33 9.08
C VAL A 13 2.49 3.82 10.31
N ARG A 14 1.75 3.43 11.36
CA ARG A 14 2.30 2.73 12.53
C ARG A 14 1.74 1.32 12.52
N VAL A 15 2.63 0.33 12.54
CA VAL A 15 2.31 -1.10 12.59
C VAL A 15 3.16 -1.76 13.66
N SER A 16 2.78 -2.95 14.11
CA SER A 16 3.65 -3.75 14.98
C SER A 16 4.90 -4.20 14.24
N ASN A 17 5.95 -4.55 14.99
CA ASN A 17 7.19 -5.09 14.41
C ASN A 17 6.95 -6.37 13.62
N GLU A 18 6.06 -7.24 14.11
CA GLU A 18 5.68 -8.50 13.45
C GLU A 18 5.10 -8.22 12.06
N LEU A 19 4.12 -7.32 11.97
CA LEU A 19 3.50 -6.93 10.69
C LEU A 19 4.49 -6.28 9.73
N HIS A 20 5.47 -5.53 10.24
CA HIS A 20 6.52 -4.95 9.42
C HIS A 20 7.41 -6.02 8.79
N GLU A 21 7.90 -6.99 9.57
CA GLU A 21 8.75 -8.05 9.03
C GLU A 21 7.99 -8.97 8.06
N ASP A 22 6.73 -9.30 8.35
CA ASP A 22 5.87 -10.04 7.43
C ASP A 22 5.72 -9.28 6.10
N LEU A 23 5.37 -7.99 6.14
CA LEU A 23 5.22 -7.17 4.94
C LEU A 23 6.51 -7.12 4.10
N LYS A 24 7.66 -7.04 4.78
CA LYS A 24 8.98 -7.00 4.14
C LYS A 24 9.32 -8.32 3.45
N ASP A 25 8.98 -9.45 4.06
CA ASP A 25 9.22 -10.76 3.46
C ASP A 25 8.27 -11.03 2.27
N HIS A 26 7.02 -10.61 2.38
CA HIS A 26 6.08 -10.59 1.25
C HIS A 26 6.58 -9.71 0.10
N ALA A 27 7.08 -8.50 0.39
CA ALA A 27 7.64 -7.60 -0.60
C ALA A 27 8.82 -8.23 -1.38
N LYS A 28 9.72 -8.93 -0.68
CA LYS A 28 10.82 -9.67 -1.31
C LYS A 28 10.30 -10.78 -2.22
N LYS A 29 9.35 -11.59 -1.71
CA LYS A 29 8.79 -12.73 -2.45
C LYS A 29 8.09 -12.31 -3.74
N GLU A 30 7.40 -11.17 -3.72
CA GLU A 30 6.67 -10.64 -4.87
C GLU A 30 7.52 -9.73 -5.78
N GLU A 31 8.81 -9.53 -5.46
CA GLU A 31 9.69 -8.58 -6.15
C GLU A 31 9.08 -7.17 -6.23
N ARG A 32 8.44 -6.73 -5.14
CA ARG A 32 7.79 -5.42 -5.01
C ARG A 32 8.36 -4.62 -3.85
N SER A 33 8.09 -3.31 -3.84
CA SER A 33 8.37 -2.47 -2.68
C SER A 33 7.26 -2.61 -1.63
N MET A 34 7.59 -2.44 -0.36
CA MET A 34 6.57 -2.39 0.70
C MET A 34 5.54 -1.28 0.45
N ASN A 35 5.96 -0.13 -0.09
CA ASN A 35 5.04 0.95 -0.48
C ASN A 35 4.00 0.49 -1.51
N TYR A 36 4.39 -0.34 -2.48
CA TYR A 36 3.47 -0.89 -3.46
C TYR A 36 2.40 -1.76 -2.79
N LEU A 37 2.81 -2.63 -1.87
CA LEU A 37 1.90 -3.50 -1.14
C LEU A 37 0.94 -2.71 -0.22
N VAL A 38 1.45 -1.68 0.47
CA VAL A 38 0.61 -0.78 1.28
C VAL A 38 -0.41 -0.06 0.42
N ASN A 39 -0.02 0.47 -0.74
CA ASN A 39 -0.96 1.09 -1.68
C ASN A 39 -2.04 0.11 -2.13
N LYS A 40 -1.68 -1.14 -2.43
CA LYS A 40 -2.65 -2.19 -2.80
C LYS A 40 -3.58 -2.57 -1.66
N ALA A 41 -3.10 -2.61 -0.42
CA ALA A 41 -3.93 -2.84 0.75
C ALA A 41 -4.96 -1.70 0.93
N VAL A 42 -4.55 -0.45 0.72
CA VAL A 42 -5.45 0.72 0.76
C VAL A 42 -6.50 0.65 -0.35
N GLU A 43 -6.09 0.36 -1.60
CA GLU A 43 -7.02 0.17 -2.73
C GLU A 43 -8.03 -0.95 -2.43
N PHE A 44 -7.55 -2.09 -1.93
CA PHE A 44 -8.39 -3.23 -1.59
C PHE A 44 -9.41 -2.87 -0.50
N TYR A 45 -8.97 -2.25 0.58
CA TYR A 45 -9.85 -1.86 1.69
C TYR A 45 -10.99 -0.95 1.23
N LEU A 46 -10.68 0.10 0.47
CA LEU A 46 -11.67 1.06 -0.01
C LEU A 46 -12.64 0.43 -1.02
N ASN A 47 -12.15 -0.39 -1.94
CA ASN A 47 -13.00 -1.04 -2.94
C ASN A 47 -13.87 -2.15 -2.32
N HIS A 48 -13.36 -2.85 -1.30
CA HIS A 48 -14.12 -3.90 -0.62
C HIS A 48 -15.24 -3.34 0.26
N GLN A 49 -15.12 -2.12 0.77
CA GLN A 49 -16.25 -1.46 1.45
C GLN A 49 -17.37 -1.08 0.49
N SER A 50 -17.04 -0.65 -0.73
CA SER A 50 -18.04 -0.30 -1.75
C SER A 50 -18.88 -1.48 -2.24
N ALA A 51 -18.38 -2.73 -2.11
CA ALA A 51 -19.12 -3.94 -2.51
C ALA A 51 -20.13 -4.43 -1.46
N LYS A 52 -20.15 -3.85 -0.25
CA LYS A 52 -21.11 -4.16 0.82
C LYS A 52 -22.19 -3.08 0.98
N ALA A 53 -22.27 -2.12 0.06
CA ALA A 53 -23.26 -1.04 0.05
C ALA A 53 -24.36 -1.29 -1.00
#